data_AF-A0A9P9DNB9-F1
#
_entry.id   AF-A0A9P9DNB9-F1
#
_cell.length_a   1.000
_cell.length_b   1.000
_cell.length_c   1.000
_cell.angle_alpha   90.00
_cell.angle_beta   90.00
_cell.angle_gamma   90.00
#
_symmetry.space_group_name_H-M   'P 1'
#
loop_
_entity.id
_entity.type
_entity.pdbx_description
1 polymer ?
#
loop_
_entity_poly.entity_id
_entity_poly.type
_entity_poly.pdbx_seq_one_letter_code
_entity_poly.pdbx_strand_id
1 'polypeptide(L)'
;MYFPETRLSSTSWDPYTVLKLNCTCVGTAVTYRRRCRRTVSSRHYSLHALATLGPLEAANSPELYNVASTALCWQHKHQVYDVVAEWRELLHNFAGLAAYNDWRADYDKKLLEQMYQLLVGLEMMKQCSQNSSPGFSGRSRPSYYANEQRGSVEDWRLHQAEKQETQQCQERARKYREAKQAQEREEWERKAKVAKEIKEREEQEKREREAKKAREREERERKAKETKEREERERKQKEAKERAEDVRRKAQLTLEEETQEWSDAWKRYEEGWAIVSASDEVLNGSQMPWPTKSGKREGLTNESVREFFKRMPSVASADTPSKETFRAMTQETKRWHTDKIQHRFGRDIFQSVYGDDIDIVTKLVVVLWKEAKMEREGI
;
A
#
# COMPACT_ATOMS: atom_id res chain seq x y z
N MET A 1 39.91 17.69 5.79
CA MET A 1 39.61 19.06 6.23
C MET A 1 38.75 18.94 7.47
N TYR A 2 39.29 19.30 8.64
CA TYR A 2 38.56 19.34 9.91
C TYR A 2 37.80 20.68 9.94
N PHE A 3 36.48 20.65 10.04
CA PHE A 3 35.67 21.84 10.31
C PHE A 3 35.46 21.94 11.83
N PRO A 4 35.71 23.11 12.45
CA PRO A 4 35.50 23.28 13.88
C PRO A 4 34.00 23.14 14.21
N GLU A 5 33.68 22.43 15.29
CA GLU A 5 32.33 22.33 15.85
C GLU A 5 31.89 23.69 16.40
N THR A 6 31.33 24.53 15.53
CA THR A 6 30.54 25.67 15.96
C THR A 6 29.20 25.14 16.49
N ARG A 7 28.89 25.45 17.76
CA ARG A 7 27.56 25.23 18.31
C ARG A 7 26.54 25.95 17.43
N LEU A 8 25.80 25.19 16.63
CA LEU A 8 24.74 25.68 15.76
C LEU A 8 23.65 26.30 16.64
N SER A 9 23.40 27.60 16.47
CA SER A 9 22.19 28.24 17.01
C SER A 9 20.97 27.55 16.41
N SER A 10 19.86 27.48 17.16
CA SER A 10 18.62 26.75 16.82
C SER A 10 17.95 27.14 15.48
N THR A 11 18.50 28.12 14.77
CA THR A 11 18.04 28.64 13.47
C THR A 11 18.87 28.19 12.26
N SER A 12 20.00 27.50 12.45
CA SER A 12 20.82 27.02 11.33
C SER A 12 20.37 25.62 10.90
N TRP A 13 19.75 25.53 9.72
CA TRP A 13 19.41 24.24 9.09
C TRP A 13 20.56 23.76 8.20
N ASP A 14 20.79 22.45 8.16
CA ASP A 14 21.79 21.84 7.29
C ASP A 14 21.12 21.23 6.04
N PRO A 15 21.42 21.75 4.83
CA PRO A 15 20.83 21.22 3.59
C PRO A 15 21.21 19.78 3.29
N TYR A 16 22.36 19.29 3.77
CA TYR A 16 22.73 17.88 3.56
C TYR A 16 21.80 16.94 4.31
N THR A 17 21.57 17.25 5.59
CA THR A 17 20.69 16.48 6.46
C THR A 17 19.23 16.58 6.04
N VAL A 18 18.72 17.79 5.82
CA VAL A 18 17.30 18.02 5.51
C VAL A 18 16.91 17.45 4.14
N LEU A 19 17.76 17.62 3.12
CA LEU A 19 17.49 17.16 1.76
C LEU A 19 17.98 15.73 1.48
N LYS A 20 18.56 15.06 2.50
CA LYS A 20 19.09 13.69 2.42
C LYS A 20 20.08 13.50 1.27
N LEU A 21 21.03 14.44 1.13
CA LEU A 21 22.03 14.42 0.05
C LEU A 21 23.19 13.50 0.42
N ASN A 22 23.42 12.45 -0.37
CA ASN A 22 24.39 11.40 -0.06
C ASN A 22 25.24 11.00 -1.27
N CYS A 23 25.97 11.95 -1.89
CA CYS A 23 26.89 11.79 -3.04
C CYS A 23 26.39 10.90 -4.22
N THR A 24 25.10 10.57 -4.22
CA THR A 24 24.43 9.63 -5.11
C THR A 24 23.16 10.29 -5.61
N CYS A 25 22.74 9.86 -6.79
CA CYS A 25 21.60 10.44 -7.49
C CYS A 25 20.33 10.35 -6.65
N VAL A 26 19.67 11.47 -6.41
CA VAL A 26 18.43 11.51 -5.60
C VAL A 26 17.20 10.99 -6.35
N GLY A 27 17.29 10.87 -7.68
CA GLY A 27 16.21 10.37 -8.54
C GLY A 27 15.84 8.92 -8.25
N THR A 28 14.58 8.57 -8.54
CA THR A 28 14.01 7.23 -8.34
C THR A 28 14.10 6.42 -9.62
N ALA A 29 14.75 5.26 -9.55
CA ALA A 29 14.76 4.31 -10.64
C ALA A 29 13.47 3.48 -10.60
N VAL A 30 12.49 3.86 -11.42
CA VAL A 30 11.12 3.26 -11.43
C VAL A 30 11.18 1.73 -11.56
N THR A 31 12.06 1.23 -12.42
CA THR A 31 12.26 -0.22 -12.66
C THR A 31 12.69 -0.98 -11.42
N TYR A 32 13.46 -0.35 -10.53
CA TYR A 32 14.00 -0.98 -9.32
C TYR A 32 13.30 -0.52 -8.04
N ARG A 33 12.29 0.36 -8.14
CA ARG A 33 11.55 0.95 -7.02
C ARG A 33 12.44 1.43 -5.86
N ARG A 34 13.60 2.00 -6.20
CA ARG A 34 14.59 2.48 -5.23
C ARG A 34 15.29 3.74 -5.74
N ARG A 35 15.89 4.50 -4.82
CA ARG A 35 16.78 5.64 -5.15
C ARG A 35 17.95 5.16 -6.01
N CYS A 36 18.30 5.93 -7.02
CA CYS A 36 19.42 5.65 -7.89
C CYS A 36 20.74 5.68 -7.11
N ARG A 37 21.56 4.63 -7.23
CA ARG A 37 22.85 4.52 -6.54
C ARG A 37 24.03 5.09 -7.34
N ARG A 38 23.77 5.71 -8.50
CA ARG A 38 24.84 6.27 -9.33
C ARG A 38 25.42 7.49 -8.62
N THR A 39 26.74 7.53 -8.48
CA THR A 39 27.45 8.68 -7.91
C THR A 39 27.24 9.91 -8.78
N VAL A 40 27.04 11.06 -8.14
CA VAL A 40 26.96 12.37 -8.81
C VAL A 40 28.15 13.20 -8.36
N SER A 41 28.75 13.95 -9.30
CA SER A 41 29.85 14.87 -8.96
C SER A 41 29.26 16.00 -8.13
N SER A 42 29.43 15.92 -6.81
CA SER A 42 28.98 16.95 -5.87
C SER A 42 29.78 18.22 -6.10
N ARG A 43 29.27 19.12 -6.96
CA ARG A 43 29.77 20.49 -7.01
C ARG A 43 29.11 21.25 -5.85
N HIS A 44 29.86 21.40 -4.77
CA HIS A 44 29.42 21.99 -3.49
C HIS A 44 28.96 23.46 -3.58
N TYR A 45 29.26 24.15 -4.68
CA TYR A 45 29.00 25.59 -4.81
C TYR A 45 27.51 25.97 -4.68
N SER A 46 26.59 25.18 -5.26
CA SER A 46 25.16 25.48 -5.18
C SER A 46 24.56 25.20 -3.80
N LEU A 47 25.17 24.33 -3.00
CA LEU A 47 24.71 24.01 -1.65
C LEU A 47 25.07 25.09 -0.65
N HIS A 48 26.21 25.76 -0.83
CA HIS A 48 26.60 26.88 0.03
C HIS A 48 25.62 28.06 -0.11
N ALA A 49 25.18 28.37 -1.33
CA ALA A 49 24.18 29.41 -1.57
C ALA A 49 22.81 29.06 -0.96
N LEU A 50 22.43 27.78 -0.96
CA LEU A 50 21.19 27.32 -0.33
C LEU A 50 21.28 27.37 1.20
N ALA A 51 22.45 27.04 1.77
CA ALA A 51 22.69 27.07 3.22
C ALA A 51 22.66 28.47 3.83
N THR A 52 22.89 29.52 3.03
CA THR A 52 22.81 30.91 3.50
C THR A 52 21.37 31.46 3.58
N LEU A 53 20.39 30.74 3.03
CA LEU A 53 18.98 31.13 3.04
C LEU A 53 18.24 30.46 4.21
N GLY A 54 17.18 31.08 4.73
CA GLY A 54 16.26 30.38 5.64
C GLY A 54 15.51 29.23 4.94
N PRO A 55 14.97 28.22 5.66
CA PRO A 55 14.30 27.07 5.02
C PRO A 55 13.15 27.46 4.08
N LEU A 56 12.34 28.46 4.46
CA LEU A 56 11.22 28.96 3.63
C LEU A 56 11.70 29.77 2.43
N GLU A 57 12.79 30.52 2.57
CA GLU A 57 13.40 31.26 1.48
C GLU A 57 14.03 30.29 0.48
N ALA A 58 14.79 29.30 0.97
CA ALA A 58 15.37 28.21 0.19
C ALA A 58 14.31 27.41 -0.57
N ALA A 59 13.13 27.16 0.03
CA ALA A 59 12.03 26.48 -0.66
C ALA A 59 11.57 27.23 -1.92
N ASN A 60 11.56 28.56 -1.85
CA ASN A 60 11.09 29.42 -2.94
C ASN A 60 12.21 29.89 -3.88
N SER A 61 13.46 29.57 -3.57
CA SER A 61 14.62 30.10 -4.28
C SER A 61 14.95 29.31 -5.56
N PRO A 62 15.52 29.96 -6.59
CA PRO A 62 16.00 29.28 -7.79
C PRO A 62 17.20 28.35 -7.52
N GLU A 63 17.94 28.57 -6.43
CA GLU A 63 19.06 27.74 -6.01
C GLU A 63 18.62 26.30 -5.70
N LEU A 64 17.40 26.11 -5.18
CA LEU A 64 16.86 24.78 -4.91
C LEU A 64 16.77 23.93 -6.19
N TYR A 65 16.35 24.54 -7.29
CA TYR A 65 16.31 23.89 -8.60
C TYR A 65 17.73 23.54 -9.10
N ASN A 66 18.69 24.44 -8.91
CA ASN A 66 20.08 24.21 -9.30
C ASN A 66 20.70 23.04 -8.50
N VAL A 67 20.43 22.98 -7.20
CA VAL A 67 20.86 21.86 -6.34
C VAL A 67 20.18 20.56 -6.76
N ALA A 68 18.87 20.56 -7.00
CA ALA A 68 18.15 19.36 -7.43
C ALA A 68 18.65 18.85 -8.80
N SER A 69 18.90 19.76 -9.74
CA SER A 69 19.46 19.41 -11.05
C SER A 69 20.83 18.75 -10.89
N THR A 70 21.73 19.34 -10.09
CA THR A 70 23.09 18.79 -9.86
C THR A 70 23.10 17.49 -9.05
N ALA A 71 22.07 17.26 -8.22
CA ALA A 71 21.87 16.02 -7.47
C ALA A 71 21.32 14.84 -8.33
N LEU A 72 20.94 15.09 -9.58
CA LEU A 72 20.43 14.06 -10.50
C LEU A 72 21.48 13.65 -11.54
N CYS A 73 21.64 12.33 -11.73
CA CYS A 73 22.43 11.80 -12.83
C CYS A 73 21.71 12.01 -14.18
N TRP A 74 22.45 11.90 -15.28
CA TRP A 74 21.93 12.17 -16.63
C TRP A 74 20.67 11.36 -16.99
N GLN A 75 20.50 10.15 -16.46
CA GLN A 75 19.33 9.30 -16.70
C GLN A 75 18.05 9.79 -15.98
N HIS A 76 18.19 10.58 -14.92
CA HIS A 76 17.07 11.04 -14.10
C HIS A 76 16.87 12.56 -14.15
N LYS A 77 17.49 13.26 -15.11
CA LYS A 77 17.33 14.73 -15.26
C LYS A 77 15.88 15.16 -15.45
N HIS A 78 15.05 14.30 -16.04
CA HIS A 78 13.62 14.55 -16.20
C HIS A 78 12.86 14.65 -14.85
N GLN A 79 13.42 14.13 -13.76
CA GLN A 79 12.80 14.14 -12.42
C GLN A 79 13.12 15.40 -11.60
N VAL A 80 13.78 16.42 -12.19
CA VAL A 80 14.23 17.60 -11.45
C VAL A 80 13.08 18.34 -10.77
N TYR A 81 11.93 18.47 -11.45
CA TYR A 81 10.77 19.16 -10.89
C TYR A 81 10.12 18.38 -9.75
N ASP A 82 10.05 17.05 -9.86
CA ASP A 82 9.51 16.18 -8.81
C ASP A 82 10.36 16.27 -7.54
N VAL A 83 11.69 16.24 -7.70
CA VAL A 83 12.64 16.39 -6.59
C VAL A 83 12.53 17.77 -5.94
N VAL A 84 12.39 18.84 -6.74
CA VAL A 84 12.19 20.20 -6.22
C VAL A 84 10.88 20.30 -5.43
N ALA A 85 9.81 19.70 -5.93
CA ALA A 85 8.51 19.69 -5.23
C ALA A 85 8.61 18.95 -3.89
N GLU A 86 9.22 17.75 -3.87
CA GLU A 86 9.45 16.99 -2.63
C GLU A 86 10.30 17.78 -1.63
N TRP A 87 11.37 18.42 -2.10
CA TRP A 87 12.25 19.21 -1.22
C TRP A 87 11.57 20.47 -0.69
N ARG A 88 10.69 21.12 -1.47
CA ARG A 88 9.87 22.23 -0.98
C ARG A 88 8.99 21.80 0.18
N GLU A 89 8.30 20.67 0.06
CA GLU A 89 7.47 20.14 1.14
C GLU A 89 8.31 19.81 2.39
N LEU A 90 9.49 19.19 2.22
CA LEU A 90 10.40 18.91 3.33
C LEU A 90 10.83 20.20 4.05
N LEU A 91 11.17 21.25 3.30
CA LEU A 91 11.59 22.54 3.87
C LEU A 91 10.43 23.26 4.58
N HIS A 92 9.21 23.22 4.02
CA HIS A 92 8.01 23.75 4.68
C HIS A 92 7.70 23.01 5.98
N ASN A 93 7.79 21.67 5.96
CA ASN A 93 7.58 20.85 7.14
C ASN A 93 8.66 21.12 8.20
N PHE A 94 9.92 21.26 7.78
CA PHE A 94 11.03 21.61 8.68
C PHE A 94 10.82 23.00 9.30
N ALA A 95 10.41 24.00 8.52
CA ALA A 95 10.10 25.33 9.02
C ALA A 95 8.91 25.32 9.98
N GLY A 96 7.88 24.53 9.70
CA GLY A 96 6.72 24.36 10.59
C GLY A 96 7.09 23.70 11.92
N LEU A 97 7.96 22.69 11.89
CA LEU A 97 8.51 22.05 13.10
C LEU A 97 9.41 23.00 13.88
N ALA A 98 10.23 23.81 13.21
CA ALA A 98 11.05 24.82 13.85
C ALA A 98 10.20 25.90 14.53
N ALA A 99 9.15 26.40 13.85
CA ALA A 99 8.20 27.36 14.43
C ALA A 99 7.42 26.76 15.61
N TYR A 100 7.05 25.48 15.54
CA TYR A 100 6.41 24.77 16.65
C TYR A 100 7.35 24.61 17.86
N ASN A 101 8.62 24.26 17.63
CA ASN A 101 9.61 24.11 18.69
C ASN A 101 9.97 25.45 19.34
N ASP A 102 10.02 26.54 18.55
CA ASP A 102 10.27 27.90 19.05
C ASP A 102 9.08 28.40 19.88
N TRP A 103 7.85 28.18 19.40
CA TRP A 103 6.63 28.45 20.18
C TRP A 103 6.58 27.65 21.48
N ARG A 104 6.98 26.38 21.45
CA ARG A 104 7.04 25.52 22.64
C ARG A 104 8.07 26.02 23.65
N ALA A 105 9.24 26.47 23.19
CA ALA A 105 10.26 27.07 24.06
C ALA A 105 9.80 28.40 24.70
N ASP A 106 9.09 29.25 23.94
CA ASP A 106 8.50 30.48 24.47
C ASP A 106 7.35 30.20 25.46
N TYR A 107 6.54 29.18 25.16
CA TYR A 107 5.48 28.70 26.05
C TYR A 107 6.04 28.16 27.37
N ASP A 108 7.07 27.31 27.32
CA ASP A 108 7.72 26.75 28.51
C ASP A 108 8.39 27.85 29.35
N LYS A 109 8.93 28.90 28.71
CA LYS A 109 9.48 30.08 29.41
C LYS A 109 8.40 30.89 30.12
N LYS A 110 7.28 31.18 29.45
CA LYS A 110 6.13 31.88 30.05
C LYS A 110 5.49 31.09 31.19
N LEU A 111 5.41 29.77 31.05
CA LEU A 111 4.92 28.88 32.10
C LEU A 111 5.84 28.91 33.33
N LEU A 112 7.17 28.88 33.13
CA LEU A 112 8.14 29.02 34.22
C LEU A 112 8.01 30.38 34.93
N GLU A 113 7.79 31.46 34.18
CA GLU A 113 7.65 32.81 34.72
C GLU A 113 6.34 32.96 35.52
N GLN A 114 5.23 32.38 35.05
CA GLN A 114 3.98 32.31 35.81
C GLN A 114 4.11 31.46 37.08
N MET A 115 4.81 30.32 37.02
CA MET A 115 5.09 29.51 38.20
C MET A 115 5.92 30.27 39.24
N TYR A 116 6.90 31.05 38.79
CA TYR A 116 7.72 31.89 39.67
C TYR A 116 6.88 32.99 40.35
N GLN A 117 6.00 33.68 39.61
CA GLN A 117 5.09 34.68 40.17
C GLN A 117 4.14 34.10 41.23
N LEU A 118 3.62 32.88 41.01
CA LEU A 118 2.77 32.20 42.00
C LEU A 118 3.56 31.82 43.27
N LEU A 119 4.80 31.36 43.13
CA LEU A 119 5.68 31.06 44.27
C LEU A 119 6.00 32.31 45.09
N VAL A 120 6.29 33.44 44.45
CA VAL A 120 6.51 34.73 45.13
C VAL A 120 5.23 35.20 45.84
N GLY A 121 4.06 35.07 45.19
CA GLY A 121 2.78 35.43 45.79
C GLY A 121 2.41 34.60 47.03
N LEU A 122 2.71 33.29 47.03
CA LEU A 122 2.53 32.42 48.18
C LEU A 122 3.43 32.82 49.37
N GLU A 123 4.67 33.22 49.09
CA GLU A 123 5.59 33.69 50.14
C GLU A 123 5.12 35.02 50.76
N MET A 124 4.58 35.94 49.94
CA MET A 124 3.99 37.20 50.43
C MET A 124 2.75 36.98 51.30
N MET A 125 1.87 36.04 50.93
CA MET A 125 0.70 35.71 51.76
C MET A 125 1.08 35.11 53.12
N LYS A 126 2.21 34.39 53.19
CA LYS A 126 2.75 33.83 54.43
C LYS A 126 3.22 34.93 55.40
N GLN A 127 3.72 36.05 54.88
CA GLN A 127 4.16 37.21 55.68
C GLN A 127 2.98 38.05 56.19
N CYS A 128 1.90 38.21 55.40
CA CYS A 128 0.71 38.95 55.82
C CYS A 128 -0.10 38.26 56.94
N SER A 129 -0.06 36.92 56.98
CA SER A 129 -0.72 36.11 58.02
C SER A 129 -0.16 36.35 59.44
N GLN A 130 1.10 36.80 59.55
CA GLN A 130 1.78 36.97 60.84
C GLN A 130 1.52 38.33 61.52
N ASN A 131 0.87 39.30 60.85
CA ASN A 131 0.77 40.69 61.33
C ASN A 131 -0.65 41.19 61.65
N SER A 132 -1.67 40.34 61.67
CA SER A 132 -3.05 40.79 61.89
C SER A 132 -3.51 40.59 63.35
N SER A 133 -3.31 41.61 64.19
CA SER A 133 -3.94 41.74 65.51
C SER A 133 -5.27 42.51 65.40
N PRO A 134 -6.37 42.09 66.06
CA PRO A 134 -7.65 42.77 65.96
C PRO A 134 -7.80 43.87 67.03
N GLY A 135 -7.75 45.14 66.60
CA GLY A 135 -8.07 46.31 67.42
C GLY A 135 -9.52 46.74 67.26
N PHE A 136 -10.33 46.50 68.29
CA PHE A 136 -11.74 46.88 68.39
C PHE A 136 -11.90 48.27 69.04
N SER A 137 -12.56 49.21 68.36
CA SER A 137 -13.17 50.44 68.92
C SER A 137 -14.24 50.91 67.92
N GLY A 138 -15.46 51.34 68.24
CA GLY A 138 -16.08 51.78 69.48
C GLY A 138 -16.45 53.27 69.37
N ARG A 139 -17.75 53.61 69.49
CA ARG A 139 -18.38 54.95 69.64
C ARG A 139 -18.77 55.68 68.32
N SER A 140 -19.80 56.52 68.21
CA SER A 140 -20.72 57.16 69.18
C SER A 140 -22.01 57.63 68.48
N ARG A 141 -23.14 57.63 69.20
CA ARG A 141 -24.42 58.27 68.81
C ARG A 141 -24.57 59.61 69.54
N PRO A 142 -24.97 60.71 68.87
CA PRO A 142 -25.40 61.93 69.57
C PRO A 142 -26.92 61.96 69.78
N SER A 143 -27.28 62.28 71.02
CA SER A 143 -28.60 62.67 71.53
C SER A 143 -28.65 64.19 71.63
N TYR A 144 -29.81 64.83 71.35
CA TYR A 144 -30.26 66.21 71.67
C TYR A 144 -31.42 66.56 70.71
N TYR A 145 -32.52 67.27 70.99
CA TYR A 145 -33.09 67.97 72.15
C TYR A 145 -34.62 67.98 72.00
N ALA A 146 -35.33 68.08 73.12
CA ALA A 146 -36.75 68.43 73.20
C ALA A 146 -36.91 69.95 73.34
N ASN A 147 -37.88 70.55 72.64
CA ASN A 147 -38.64 71.70 73.14
C ASN A 147 -39.81 72.11 72.23
N GLU A 148 -40.91 72.53 72.88
CA GLU A 148 -41.87 73.60 72.50
C GLU A 148 -42.71 73.43 71.21
N GLN A 149 -43.96 73.86 71.05
CA GLN A 149 -44.97 74.56 71.85
C GLN A 149 -46.32 74.43 71.08
N ARG A 150 -47.44 74.60 71.80
CA ARG A 150 -48.86 74.65 71.40
C ARG A 150 -49.15 74.96 69.91
N GLY A 151 -49.60 73.93 69.17
CA GLY A 151 -50.25 74.08 67.86
C GLY A 151 -51.73 74.45 67.99
N SER A 152 -52.15 75.43 67.19
CA SER A 152 -53.56 75.78 66.95
C SER A 152 -54.32 74.60 66.30
N VAL A 153 -55.64 74.50 66.51
CA VAL A 153 -56.50 73.45 65.92
C VAL A 153 -56.42 73.42 64.38
N GLU A 154 -56.10 74.54 63.74
CA GLU A 154 -55.86 74.63 62.29
C GLU A 154 -54.53 73.98 61.86
N ASP A 155 -53.50 74.07 62.69
CA ASP A 155 -52.18 73.49 62.47
C ASP A 155 -52.23 71.95 62.54
N TRP A 156 -53.09 71.42 63.41
CA TRP A 156 -53.37 69.99 63.49
C TRP A 156 -54.10 69.45 62.24
N ARG A 157 -54.99 70.24 61.62
CA ARG A 157 -55.68 69.86 60.37
C ARG A 157 -54.73 69.88 59.17
N LEU A 158 -53.86 70.88 59.07
CA LEU A 158 -52.82 70.95 58.03
C LEU A 158 -51.81 69.81 58.19
N HIS A 159 -51.38 69.51 59.41
CA HIS A 159 -50.48 68.38 59.67
C HIS A 159 -51.14 67.02 59.40
N GLN A 160 -52.45 66.88 59.64
CA GLN A 160 -53.20 65.69 59.21
C GLN A 160 -53.28 65.57 57.69
N ALA A 161 -53.55 66.67 56.98
CA ALA A 161 -53.56 66.69 55.52
C ALA A 161 -52.17 66.36 54.92
N GLU A 162 -51.11 66.95 55.46
CA GLU A 162 -49.71 66.68 55.06
C GLU A 162 -49.31 65.22 55.34
N LYS A 163 -49.76 64.65 56.47
CA LYS A 163 -49.59 63.21 56.75
C LYS A 163 -50.33 62.34 55.74
N GLN A 164 -51.56 62.70 55.37
CA GLN A 164 -52.33 61.96 54.36
C GLN A 164 -51.67 62.07 52.97
N GLU A 165 -51.21 63.25 52.56
CA GLU A 165 -50.49 63.45 51.31
C GLU A 165 -49.15 62.71 51.30
N THR A 166 -48.41 62.72 52.41
CA THR A 166 -47.17 61.97 52.56
C THR A 166 -47.42 60.46 52.48
N GLN A 167 -48.47 59.96 53.11
CA GLN A 167 -48.88 58.55 53.01
C GLN A 167 -49.26 58.18 51.57
N GLN A 168 -50.03 59.02 50.88
CA GLN A 168 -50.38 58.81 49.47
C GLN A 168 -49.15 58.87 48.55
N CYS A 169 -48.20 59.78 48.82
CA CYS A 169 -46.94 59.88 48.09
C CYS A 169 -46.07 58.63 48.32
N GLN A 170 -45.96 58.17 49.57
CA GLN A 170 -45.24 56.94 49.92
C GLN A 170 -45.88 55.70 49.28
N GLU A 171 -47.21 55.62 49.26
CA GLU A 171 -47.92 54.52 48.63
C GLU A 171 -47.75 54.52 47.10
N ARG A 172 -47.85 55.69 46.45
CA ARG A 172 -47.56 55.85 45.01
C ARG A 172 -46.11 55.47 44.69
N ALA A 173 -45.16 55.91 45.49
CA ALA A 173 -43.75 55.54 45.35
C ALA A 173 -43.51 54.04 45.55
N ARG A 174 -44.21 53.40 46.49
CA ARG A 174 -44.17 51.95 46.69
C ARG A 174 -44.72 51.21 45.47
N LYS A 175 -45.92 51.57 45.00
CA LYS A 175 -46.54 50.97 43.80
C LYS A 175 -45.66 51.12 42.57
N TYR A 176 -45.05 52.29 42.38
CA TYR A 176 -44.11 52.52 41.28
C TYR A 176 -42.87 51.62 41.36
N ARG A 177 -42.26 51.49 42.56
CA ARG A 177 -41.11 50.58 42.76
C ARG A 177 -41.47 49.13 42.52
N GLU A 178 -42.63 48.67 43.01
CA GLU A 178 -43.12 47.30 42.81
C GLU A 178 -43.40 47.03 41.33
N ALA A 179 -44.04 47.95 40.62
CA ALA A 179 -44.30 47.84 39.19
C ALA A 179 -42.99 47.80 38.37
N LYS A 180 -42.02 48.65 38.70
CA LYS A 180 -40.71 48.66 38.05
C LYS A 180 -39.96 47.33 38.28
N GLN A 181 -39.94 46.83 39.51
CA GLN A 181 -39.34 45.53 39.83
C GLN A 181 -40.06 44.37 39.13
N ALA A 182 -41.38 44.43 38.97
CA ALA A 182 -42.14 43.44 38.23
C ALA A 182 -41.77 43.44 36.75
N GLN A 183 -41.64 44.62 36.12
CA GLN A 183 -41.19 44.76 34.74
C GLN A 183 -39.76 44.23 34.55
N GLU A 184 -38.83 44.57 35.46
CA GLU A 184 -37.46 44.08 35.41
C GLU A 184 -37.38 42.54 35.53
N ARG A 185 -38.23 41.93 36.38
CA ARG A 185 -38.33 40.47 36.48
C ARG A 185 -38.88 39.83 35.21
N GLU A 186 -39.94 40.40 34.63
CA GLU A 186 -40.53 39.89 33.38
C GLU A 186 -39.53 39.98 32.20
N GLU A 187 -38.80 41.09 32.11
CA GLU A 187 -37.76 41.27 31.10
C GLU A 187 -36.60 40.28 31.31
N TRP A 188 -36.18 40.08 32.55
CA TRP A 188 -35.15 39.10 32.90
C TRP A 188 -35.59 37.67 32.55
N GLU A 189 -36.84 37.28 32.86
CA GLU A 189 -37.38 35.97 32.49
C GLU A 189 -37.47 35.78 30.98
N ARG A 190 -37.87 36.82 30.23
CA ARG A 190 -37.86 36.80 28.76
C ARG A 190 -36.44 36.59 28.22
N LYS A 191 -35.46 37.35 28.73
CA LYS A 191 -34.05 37.21 28.35
C LYS A 191 -33.51 35.83 28.69
N ALA A 192 -33.85 35.28 29.85
CA ALA A 192 -33.44 33.94 30.28
C ALA A 192 -34.03 32.84 29.37
N LYS A 193 -35.31 32.95 28.96
CA LYS A 193 -35.95 32.03 28.02
C LYS A 193 -35.27 32.05 26.65
N VAL A 194 -35.05 33.24 26.09
CA VAL A 194 -34.36 33.40 24.79
C VAL A 194 -32.93 32.85 24.86
N ALA A 195 -32.18 33.13 25.93
CA ALA A 195 -30.83 32.60 26.11
C ALA A 195 -30.82 31.06 26.20
N LYS A 196 -31.81 30.46 26.86
CA LYS A 196 -31.97 29.00 26.93
C LYS A 196 -32.27 28.40 25.55
N GLU A 197 -33.18 28.99 24.78
CA GLU A 197 -33.52 28.53 23.43
C GLU A 197 -32.33 28.63 22.46
N ILE A 198 -31.55 29.71 22.53
CA ILE A 198 -30.33 29.86 21.72
C ILE A 198 -29.33 28.76 22.08
N LYS A 199 -29.11 28.52 23.37
CA LYS A 199 -28.17 27.48 23.84
C LYS A 199 -28.60 26.08 23.41
N GLU A 200 -29.90 25.75 23.50
CA GLU A 200 -30.43 24.47 23.05
C GLU A 200 -30.28 24.30 21.53
N ARG A 201 -30.51 25.36 20.75
CA ARG A 201 -30.31 25.36 19.29
C ARG A 201 -28.84 25.16 18.91
N GLU A 202 -27.91 25.85 19.58
CA GLU A 202 -26.47 25.68 19.35
C GLU A 202 -26.00 24.27 19.69
N GLU A 203 -26.50 23.69 20.79
CA GLU A 203 -26.19 22.31 21.17
C GLU A 203 -26.74 21.30 20.16
N GLN A 204 -27.97 21.50 19.68
CA GLN A 204 -28.56 20.68 18.63
C GLN A 204 -27.75 20.76 17.33
N GLU A 205 -27.40 21.96 16.88
CA GLU A 205 -26.60 22.16 15.66
C GLU A 205 -25.22 21.52 15.79
N LYS A 206 -24.60 21.61 16.98
CA LYS A 206 -23.32 20.93 17.25
C LYS A 206 -23.46 19.42 17.15
N ARG A 207 -24.49 18.82 17.74
CA ARG A 207 -24.76 17.37 17.65
C ARG A 207 -25.02 16.92 16.21
N GLU A 208 -25.76 17.68 15.43
CA GLU A 208 -26.01 17.39 14.02
C GLU A 208 -24.73 17.46 13.17
N ARG A 209 -23.89 18.47 13.41
CA ARG A 209 -22.57 18.60 12.75
C ARG A 209 -21.63 17.44 13.10
N GLU A 210 -21.60 17.03 14.37
CA GLU A 210 -20.79 15.89 14.82
C GLU A 210 -21.31 14.56 14.23
N ALA A 211 -22.63 14.35 14.23
CA ALA A 211 -23.24 13.18 13.62
C ALA A 211 -22.99 13.11 12.11
N LYS A 212 -23.06 14.24 11.40
CA LYS A 212 -22.73 14.32 9.97
C LYS A 212 -21.27 13.96 9.71
N LYS A 213 -20.33 14.52 10.47
CA LYS A 213 -18.90 14.19 10.36
C LYS A 213 -18.61 12.72 10.65
N ALA A 214 -19.30 12.13 11.63
CA ALA A 214 -19.16 10.71 11.95
C ALA A 214 -19.63 9.83 10.78
N ARG A 215 -20.79 10.13 10.19
CA ARG A 215 -21.31 9.41 9.01
C ARG A 215 -20.39 9.53 7.80
N GLU A 216 -19.88 10.73 7.52
CA GLU A 216 -18.93 10.94 6.41
C GLU A 216 -17.63 10.15 6.61
N ARG A 217 -17.14 10.05 7.86
CA ARG A 217 -15.95 9.25 8.18
C ARG A 217 -16.22 7.76 7.99
N GLU A 218 -17.34 7.25 8.49
CA GLU A 218 -17.73 5.85 8.34
C GLU A 218 -17.89 5.47 6.85
N GLU A 219 -18.52 6.34 6.05
CA GLU A 219 -18.67 6.11 4.62
C GLU A 219 -17.32 6.09 3.89
N ARG A 220 -16.39 6.99 4.24
CA ARG A 220 -15.03 7.00 3.70
C ARG A 220 -14.26 5.73 4.08
N GLU A 221 -14.37 5.29 5.33
CA GLU A 221 -13.73 4.05 5.79
C GLU A 221 -14.33 2.82 5.09
N ARG A 222 -15.66 2.77 4.91
CA ARG A 222 -16.34 1.70 4.15
C ARG A 222 -15.86 1.66 2.70
N LYS A 223 -15.84 2.81 2.01
CA LYS A 223 -15.36 2.92 0.62
C LYS A 223 -13.89 2.51 0.52
N ALA A 224 -13.03 2.96 1.44
CA ALA A 224 -11.62 2.58 1.45
C ALA A 224 -11.38 1.09 1.72
N LYS A 225 -12.25 0.45 2.52
CA LYS A 225 -12.21 -1.00 2.74
C LYS A 225 -12.65 -1.76 1.49
N GLU A 226 -13.73 -1.33 0.86
CA GLU A 226 -14.26 -1.92 -0.37
C GLU A 226 -13.27 -1.84 -1.53
N THR A 227 -12.59 -0.71 -1.71
CA THR A 227 -11.54 -0.56 -2.74
C THR A 227 -10.35 -1.48 -2.46
N LYS A 228 -9.88 -1.57 -1.21
CA LYS A 228 -8.80 -2.48 -0.83
C LYS A 228 -9.16 -3.95 -1.05
N GLU A 229 -10.37 -4.36 -0.67
CA GLU A 229 -10.84 -5.73 -0.90
C GLU A 229 -10.97 -6.04 -2.40
N ARG A 230 -11.43 -5.08 -3.20
CA ARG A 230 -11.49 -5.23 -4.66
C ARG A 230 -10.10 -5.38 -5.27
N GLU A 231 -9.16 -4.51 -4.93
CA GLU A 231 -7.77 -4.60 -5.39
C GLU A 231 -7.11 -5.92 -4.98
N GLU A 232 -7.37 -6.41 -3.77
CA GLU A 232 -6.85 -7.71 -3.31
C GLU A 232 -7.45 -8.88 -4.11
N ARG A 233 -8.76 -8.84 -4.40
CA ARG A 233 -9.43 -9.85 -5.24
C ARG A 233 -8.87 -9.84 -6.66
N GLU A 234 -8.72 -8.66 -7.27
CA GLU A 234 -8.16 -8.51 -8.61
C GLU A 234 -6.71 -9.02 -8.67
N ARG A 235 -5.89 -8.71 -7.65
CA ARG A 235 -4.52 -9.23 -7.52
C ARG A 235 -4.50 -10.76 -7.44
N LYS A 236 -5.33 -11.35 -6.56
CA LYS A 236 -5.42 -12.82 -6.42
C LYS A 236 -5.90 -13.49 -7.71
N GLN A 237 -6.85 -12.90 -8.42
CA GLN A 237 -7.30 -13.40 -9.71
C GLN A 237 -6.21 -13.35 -10.78
N LYS A 238 -5.42 -12.27 -10.82
CA LYS A 238 -4.29 -12.14 -11.74
C LYS A 238 -3.21 -13.19 -11.44
N GLU A 239 -2.82 -13.35 -10.18
CA GLU A 239 -1.85 -14.36 -9.74
C GLU A 239 -2.34 -15.80 -10.01
N ALA A 240 -3.64 -16.06 -9.90
CA ALA A 240 -4.22 -17.36 -10.24
C ALA A 240 -4.18 -17.63 -11.75
N LYS A 241 -4.50 -16.62 -12.58
CA LYS A 241 -4.41 -16.72 -14.04
C LYS A 241 -2.98 -16.95 -14.52
N GLU A 242 -2.02 -16.18 -14.01
CA GLU A 242 -0.60 -16.33 -14.36
C GLU A 242 -0.06 -17.72 -13.98
N ARG A 243 -0.46 -18.25 -12.81
CA ARG A 243 -0.09 -19.62 -12.42
C ARG A 243 -0.70 -20.69 -13.32
N ALA A 244 -1.97 -20.54 -13.69
CA ALA A 244 -2.64 -21.48 -14.59
C ALA A 244 -2.00 -21.48 -15.99
N GLU A 245 -1.62 -20.30 -16.48
CA GLU A 245 -0.92 -20.15 -17.77
C GLU A 245 0.49 -20.75 -17.73
N ASP A 246 1.25 -20.55 -16.65
CA ASP A 246 2.58 -21.16 -16.50
C ASP A 246 2.52 -22.69 -16.46
N VAL A 247 1.54 -23.26 -15.75
CA VAL A 247 1.31 -24.71 -15.72
C VAL A 247 0.95 -25.23 -17.11
N ARG A 248 0.05 -24.54 -17.83
CA ARG A 248 -0.32 -24.93 -19.21
C ARG A 248 0.88 -24.88 -20.15
N ARG A 249 1.70 -23.83 -20.07
CA ARG A 249 2.90 -23.67 -20.89
C ARG A 249 3.91 -24.77 -20.61
N LYS A 250 4.15 -25.10 -19.34
CA LYS A 250 5.04 -26.22 -18.97
C LYS A 250 4.52 -27.56 -19.50
N ALA A 251 3.22 -27.81 -19.37
CA ALA A 251 2.60 -29.03 -19.90
C ALA A 251 2.70 -29.12 -21.43
N GLN A 252 2.58 -27.99 -22.14
CA GLN A 252 2.79 -27.94 -23.59
C GLN A 252 4.25 -28.22 -23.96
N LEU A 253 5.21 -27.58 -23.29
CA LEU A 253 6.63 -27.83 -23.51
C LEU A 253 7.00 -29.29 -23.29
N THR A 254 6.53 -29.91 -22.19
CA THR A 254 6.79 -31.33 -21.94
C THR A 254 6.19 -32.23 -23.02
N LEU A 255 5.00 -31.88 -23.53
CA LEU A 255 4.36 -32.64 -24.61
C LEU A 255 5.12 -32.50 -25.93
N GLU A 256 5.60 -31.29 -26.24
CA GLU A 256 6.43 -31.01 -27.41
C GLU A 256 7.77 -31.75 -27.34
N GLU A 257 8.44 -31.71 -26.18
CA GLU A 257 9.67 -32.46 -25.92
C GLU A 257 9.45 -33.97 -26.08
N GLU A 258 8.40 -34.54 -25.48
CA GLU A 258 8.07 -35.95 -25.68
C GLU A 258 7.81 -36.29 -27.15
N THR A 259 7.04 -35.45 -27.85
CA THR A 259 6.73 -35.64 -29.28
C THR A 259 8.01 -35.60 -30.12
N GLN A 260 8.91 -34.68 -29.82
CA GLN A 260 10.20 -34.57 -30.49
C GLN A 260 11.08 -35.79 -30.21
N GLU A 261 11.16 -36.27 -28.97
CA GLU A 261 11.92 -37.46 -28.62
C GLU A 261 11.42 -38.72 -29.36
N TRP A 262 10.11 -38.87 -29.50
CA TRP A 262 9.52 -39.97 -30.28
C TRP A 262 9.78 -39.81 -31.78
N SER A 263 9.70 -38.60 -32.31
CA SER A 263 10.06 -38.29 -33.70
C SER A 263 11.53 -38.63 -33.99
N ASP A 264 12.44 -38.25 -33.09
CA ASP A 264 13.87 -38.55 -33.21
C ASP A 264 14.14 -40.05 -33.08
N ALA A 265 13.41 -40.76 -32.21
CA ALA A 265 13.50 -42.22 -32.11
C ALA A 265 13.04 -42.92 -33.40
N TRP A 266 11.94 -42.46 -34.00
CA TRP A 266 11.45 -42.98 -35.27
C TRP A 266 12.45 -42.70 -36.41
N LYS A 267 12.99 -41.49 -36.48
CA LYS A 267 13.98 -41.11 -37.49
C LYS A 267 15.23 -41.99 -37.41
N ARG A 268 15.77 -42.21 -36.20
CA ARG A 268 16.92 -43.12 -35.99
C ARG A 268 16.63 -44.54 -36.43
N TYR A 269 15.41 -45.03 -36.17
CA TYR A 269 14.97 -46.35 -36.61
C TYR A 269 14.92 -46.45 -38.14
N GLU A 270 14.34 -45.46 -38.82
CA GLU A 270 14.30 -45.42 -40.28
C GLU A 270 15.69 -45.29 -40.91
N GLU A 271 16.55 -44.44 -40.37
CA GLU A 271 17.95 -44.31 -40.79
C GLU A 271 18.70 -45.63 -40.63
N GLY A 272 18.52 -46.33 -39.52
CA GLY A 272 19.08 -47.66 -39.30
C GLY A 272 18.62 -48.67 -40.36
N TRP A 273 17.33 -48.68 -40.70
CA TRP A 273 16.82 -49.53 -41.78
C TRP A 273 17.32 -49.12 -43.17
N ALA A 274 17.54 -47.83 -43.42
CA ALA A 274 18.13 -47.36 -44.66
C ALA A 274 19.57 -47.85 -44.82
N ILE A 275 20.37 -47.80 -43.75
CA ILE A 275 21.74 -48.34 -43.71
C ILE A 275 21.72 -49.85 -43.97
N VAL A 276 20.85 -50.60 -43.28
CA VAL A 276 20.69 -52.06 -43.48
C VAL A 276 20.28 -52.38 -44.93
N SER A 277 19.45 -51.54 -45.53
CA SER A 277 18.97 -51.76 -46.89
C SER A 277 20.03 -51.48 -47.94
N ALA A 278 20.89 -50.49 -47.70
CA ALA A 278 21.97 -50.06 -48.60
C ALA A 278 23.26 -50.89 -48.48
N SER A 279 23.44 -51.63 -47.39
CA SER A 279 24.58 -52.53 -47.22
C SER A 279 24.40 -53.83 -48.03
N ASP A 280 25.44 -54.22 -48.77
CA ASP A 280 25.52 -55.52 -49.44
C ASP A 280 26.19 -56.60 -48.56
N GLU A 281 26.81 -56.19 -47.45
CA GLU A 281 27.44 -57.09 -46.49
C GLU A 281 26.43 -57.68 -45.49
N VAL A 282 26.70 -58.90 -45.02
CA VAL A 282 25.93 -59.54 -43.95
C VAL A 282 26.23 -58.81 -42.64
N LEU A 283 25.21 -58.22 -42.03
CA LEU A 283 25.33 -57.42 -40.82
C LEU A 283 25.21 -58.30 -39.56
N ASN A 284 25.79 -57.85 -38.45
CA ASN A 284 25.59 -58.50 -37.15
C ASN A 284 24.23 -58.05 -36.55
N GLY A 285 23.60 -58.89 -35.74
CA GLY A 285 22.39 -58.54 -34.99
C GLY A 285 22.56 -57.32 -34.06
N SER A 286 23.79 -56.97 -33.70
CA SER A 286 24.08 -55.72 -32.98
C SER A 286 23.79 -54.44 -33.79
N GLN A 287 23.75 -54.54 -35.12
CA GLN A 287 23.45 -53.44 -36.04
C GLN A 287 21.95 -53.35 -36.36
N MET A 288 21.12 -54.19 -35.73
CA MET A 288 19.69 -54.20 -35.98
C MET A 288 19.02 -52.94 -35.41
N PRO A 289 18.22 -52.22 -36.21
CA PRO A 289 17.46 -51.08 -35.72
C PRO A 289 16.26 -51.57 -34.91
N TRP A 290 16.40 -51.58 -33.58
CA TRP A 290 15.35 -52.03 -32.67
C TRP A 290 14.24 -50.99 -32.54
N PRO A 291 12.94 -51.38 -32.59
CA PRO A 291 11.81 -50.47 -32.51
C PRO A 291 11.52 -50.09 -31.05
N THR A 292 12.45 -49.38 -30.43
CA THR A 292 12.35 -48.89 -29.05
C THR A 292 12.75 -47.42 -29.00
N LYS A 293 12.31 -46.69 -27.95
CA LYS A 293 12.67 -45.26 -27.78
C LYS A 293 14.19 -45.05 -27.76
N SER A 294 14.95 -45.97 -27.15
CA SER A 294 16.41 -45.92 -27.12
C SER A 294 17.06 -46.35 -28.43
N GLY A 295 16.36 -47.15 -29.26
CA GLY A 295 16.93 -47.80 -30.45
C GLY A 295 17.85 -48.97 -30.10
N LYS A 296 17.80 -49.47 -28.86
CA LYS A 296 18.67 -50.53 -28.35
C LYS A 296 17.89 -51.78 -27.97
N ARG A 297 18.60 -52.90 -27.96
CA ARG A 297 18.09 -54.23 -27.59
C ARG A 297 17.68 -54.32 -26.13
N GLU A 298 18.44 -53.72 -25.22
CA GLU A 298 18.24 -53.91 -23.77
C GLU A 298 16.90 -53.35 -23.26
N GLY A 299 16.25 -52.48 -24.04
CA GLY A 299 14.92 -51.93 -23.73
C GLY A 299 13.77 -52.65 -24.45
N LEU A 300 14.01 -53.80 -25.05
CA LEU A 300 13.01 -54.52 -25.84
C LEU A 300 12.04 -55.27 -24.93
N THR A 301 10.78 -54.84 -24.95
CA THR A 301 9.66 -55.45 -24.24
C THR A 301 8.44 -55.38 -25.14
N ASN A 302 7.40 -56.16 -24.87
CA ASN A 302 6.19 -56.11 -25.70
C ASN A 302 5.56 -54.71 -25.68
N GLU A 303 5.59 -54.08 -24.51
CA GLU A 303 5.03 -52.76 -24.25
C GLU A 303 5.83 -51.67 -24.96
N SER A 304 7.17 -51.72 -24.89
CA SER A 304 8.01 -50.71 -25.54
C SER A 304 7.91 -50.74 -27.06
N VAL A 305 7.79 -51.93 -27.67
CA VAL A 305 7.60 -52.09 -29.12
C VAL A 305 6.21 -51.59 -29.55
N ARG A 306 5.16 -51.93 -28.81
CA ARG A 306 3.80 -51.43 -29.07
C ARG A 306 3.74 -49.91 -28.93
N GLU A 307 4.33 -49.35 -27.88
CA GLU A 307 4.37 -47.91 -27.66
C GLU A 307 5.13 -47.19 -28.78
N PHE A 308 6.26 -47.75 -29.23
CA PHE A 308 7.05 -47.20 -30.32
C PHE A 308 6.24 -47.05 -31.61
N PHE A 309 5.55 -48.10 -32.06
CA PHE A 309 4.72 -48.03 -33.27
C PHE A 309 3.46 -47.19 -33.09
N LYS A 310 2.91 -47.10 -31.87
CA LYS A 310 1.76 -46.24 -31.57
C LYS A 310 2.13 -44.74 -31.59
N ARG A 311 3.35 -44.39 -31.19
CA ARG A 311 3.89 -43.01 -31.14
C ARG A 311 4.62 -42.59 -32.42
N MET A 312 4.61 -43.43 -33.45
CA MET A 312 5.14 -43.12 -34.77
C MET A 312 4.57 -41.79 -35.28
N PRO A 313 5.40 -40.89 -35.83
CA PRO A 313 4.90 -39.65 -36.42
C PRO A 313 3.89 -39.95 -37.52
N SER A 314 2.66 -39.44 -37.39
CA SER A 314 1.72 -39.42 -38.51
C SER A 314 2.32 -38.53 -39.59
N VAL A 315 2.75 -39.15 -40.69
CA VAL A 315 3.34 -38.45 -41.83
C VAL A 315 2.22 -37.66 -42.46
N ALA A 316 2.16 -36.35 -42.19
CA ALA A 316 1.11 -35.41 -42.62
C ALA A 316 0.69 -35.54 -44.10
N SER A 317 -0.07 -36.58 -44.41
CA SER A 317 -0.65 -36.85 -45.71
C SER A 317 -2.11 -36.41 -45.66
N ALA A 318 -2.72 -36.24 -46.81
CA ALA A 318 -4.16 -35.93 -46.89
C ALA A 318 -5.05 -37.14 -46.48
N ASP A 319 -4.44 -38.26 -46.06
CA ASP A 319 -5.13 -39.47 -45.66
C ASP A 319 -5.54 -39.45 -44.19
N THR A 320 -6.54 -40.26 -43.84
CA THR A 320 -6.94 -40.48 -42.44
C THR A 320 -5.80 -41.17 -41.67
N PRO A 321 -5.56 -40.84 -40.38
CA PRO A 321 -4.47 -41.43 -39.57
C PRO A 321 -4.41 -42.97 -39.63
N SER A 322 -5.56 -43.65 -39.61
CA SER A 322 -5.63 -45.11 -39.68
C SER A 322 -5.07 -45.70 -40.99
N LYS A 323 -5.16 -44.99 -42.12
CA LYS A 323 -4.58 -45.42 -43.40
C LYS A 323 -3.06 -45.29 -43.39
N GLU A 324 -2.54 -44.22 -42.81
CA GLU A 324 -1.10 -44.01 -42.66
C GLU A 324 -0.48 -45.06 -41.76
N THR A 325 -1.10 -45.32 -40.60
CA THR A 325 -0.67 -46.38 -39.68
C THR A 325 -0.69 -47.75 -40.36
N PHE A 326 -1.76 -48.08 -41.10
CA PHE A 326 -1.81 -49.34 -41.85
C PHE A 326 -0.71 -49.45 -42.92
N ARG A 327 -0.43 -48.37 -43.65
CA ARG A 327 0.64 -48.34 -44.66
C ARG A 327 2.01 -48.56 -44.02
N ALA A 328 2.30 -47.86 -42.93
CA ALA A 328 3.53 -48.02 -42.18
C ALA A 328 3.68 -49.44 -41.64
N MET A 329 2.66 -49.98 -40.95
CA MET A 329 2.71 -51.35 -40.43
C MET A 329 2.86 -52.41 -41.54
N THR A 330 2.34 -52.15 -42.74
CA THR A 330 2.54 -53.02 -43.91
C THR A 330 4.01 -53.04 -44.34
N GLN A 331 4.69 -51.89 -44.30
CA GLN A 331 6.12 -51.81 -44.56
C GLN A 331 6.93 -52.51 -43.47
N GLU A 332 6.57 -52.34 -42.21
CA GLU A 332 7.23 -52.98 -41.08
C GLU A 332 7.10 -54.50 -41.12
N THR A 333 5.94 -55.03 -41.51
CA THR A 333 5.74 -56.48 -41.68
C THR A 333 6.70 -57.06 -42.73
N LYS A 334 7.04 -56.29 -43.77
CA LYS A 334 8.03 -56.70 -44.78
C LYS A 334 9.46 -56.62 -44.25
N ARG A 335 9.79 -55.60 -43.45
CA ARG A 335 11.11 -55.42 -42.81
C ARG A 335 11.41 -56.57 -41.83
N TRP A 336 10.43 -56.92 -41.01
CA TRP A 336 10.53 -57.95 -39.96
C TRP A 336 10.14 -59.36 -40.42
N HIS A 337 9.99 -59.59 -41.73
CA HIS A 337 9.76 -60.93 -42.25
C HIS A 337 11.02 -61.78 -42.06
N THR A 338 10.85 -63.04 -41.63
CA THR A 338 11.96 -63.94 -41.28
C THR A 338 12.98 -64.07 -42.42
N ASP A 339 12.52 -64.26 -43.65
CA ASP A 339 13.39 -64.33 -44.84
C ASP A 339 14.21 -63.04 -45.04
N LYS A 340 13.60 -61.87 -44.85
CA LYS A 340 14.29 -60.57 -45.02
C LYS A 340 15.36 -60.38 -43.95
N ILE A 341 15.07 -60.78 -42.72
CA ILE A 341 16.02 -60.75 -41.60
C ILE A 341 17.17 -61.74 -41.85
N GLN A 342 16.89 -62.99 -42.23
CA GLN A 342 17.93 -63.99 -42.54
C GLN A 342 18.84 -63.55 -43.69
N HIS A 343 18.28 -62.90 -44.70
CA HIS A 343 19.05 -62.40 -45.84
C HIS A 343 20.02 -61.28 -45.44
N ARG A 344 19.62 -60.39 -44.52
CA ARG A 344 20.43 -59.23 -44.12
C ARG A 344 21.38 -59.52 -42.95
N PHE A 345 21.00 -60.38 -42.02
CA PHE A 345 21.74 -60.65 -40.78
C PHE A 345 22.31 -62.07 -40.67
N GLY A 346 22.16 -62.88 -41.73
CA GLY A 346 22.65 -64.25 -41.79
C GLY A 346 21.62 -65.29 -41.37
N ARG A 347 21.80 -66.53 -41.83
CA ARG A 347 20.85 -67.64 -41.59
C ARG A 347 20.80 -68.05 -40.11
N ASP A 348 21.92 -67.89 -39.41
CA ASP A 348 22.07 -68.35 -38.01
C ASP A 348 21.58 -67.31 -36.98
N ILE A 349 21.03 -66.16 -37.42
CA ILE A 349 20.60 -65.09 -36.51
C ILE A 349 19.49 -65.52 -35.56
N PHE A 350 18.64 -66.46 -35.98
CA PHE A 350 17.55 -66.99 -35.14
C PHE A 350 18.03 -67.99 -34.08
N GLN A 351 19.19 -68.62 -34.29
CA GLN A 351 19.86 -69.48 -33.31
C GLN A 351 20.80 -68.68 -32.40
N SER A 352 21.01 -67.40 -32.70
CA SER A 352 21.86 -66.52 -31.92
C SER A 352 21.14 -65.97 -30.68
N VAL A 353 21.86 -65.18 -29.89
CA VAL A 353 21.29 -64.45 -28.74
C VAL A 353 20.15 -63.50 -29.14
N TYR A 354 19.97 -63.14 -30.41
CA TYR A 354 18.93 -62.22 -30.89
C TYR A 354 17.62 -62.91 -31.32
N GLY A 355 17.59 -64.24 -31.38
CA GLY A 355 16.45 -64.98 -31.94
C GLY A 355 15.11 -64.67 -31.26
N ASP A 356 15.08 -64.73 -29.93
CA ASP A 356 13.88 -64.47 -29.13
C ASP A 356 13.39 -63.02 -29.28
N ASP A 357 14.33 -62.06 -29.35
CA ASP A 357 14.03 -60.64 -29.51
C ASP A 357 13.43 -60.34 -30.89
N ILE A 358 13.95 -60.97 -31.95
CA ILE A 358 13.40 -60.86 -33.30
C ILE A 358 11.98 -61.46 -33.34
N ASP A 359 11.79 -62.63 -32.73
CA ASP A 359 10.49 -63.31 -32.68
C ASP A 359 9.42 -62.45 -31.97
N ILE A 360 9.78 -61.80 -30.87
CA ILE A 360 8.92 -60.83 -30.17
C ILE A 360 8.47 -59.72 -31.12
N VAL A 361 9.41 -59.06 -31.81
CA VAL A 361 9.09 -57.95 -32.71
C VAL A 361 8.26 -58.43 -33.89
N THR A 362 8.65 -59.52 -34.56
CA THR A 362 7.92 -60.06 -35.72
C THR A 362 6.48 -60.41 -35.35
N LYS A 363 6.25 -61.08 -34.21
CA LYS A 363 4.90 -61.41 -33.74
C LYS A 363 4.08 -60.15 -33.45
N LEU A 364 4.67 -59.16 -32.79
CA LEU A 364 3.97 -57.91 -32.46
C LEU A 364 3.64 -57.07 -33.68
N VAL A 365 4.56 -56.96 -34.66
CA VAL A 365 4.32 -56.25 -35.91
C VAL A 365 3.14 -56.85 -36.67
N VAL A 366 3.00 -58.18 -36.70
CA VAL A 366 1.85 -58.86 -37.30
C VAL A 366 0.54 -58.55 -36.55
N VAL A 367 0.58 -58.51 -35.22
CA VAL A 367 -0.61 -58.15 -34.41
C VAL A 367 -1.01 -56.70 -34.65
N LEU A 368 -0.07 -55.76 -34.57
CA LEU A 368 -0.28 -54.33 -34.82
C LEU A 368 -0.76 -54.06 -36.25
N TRP A 369 -0.27 -54.82 -37.24
CA TRP A 369 -0.76 -54.74 -38.61
C TRP A 369 -2.23 -55.17 -38.74
N LYS A 370 -2.64 -56.24 -38.03
CA LYS A 370 -4.05 -56.67 -37.98
C LYS A 370 -4.93 -55.63 -37.30
N GLU A 371 -4.48 -55.06 -36.18
CA GLU A 371 -5.16 -53.97 -35.46
C GLU A 371 -5.36 -52.76 -36.40
N ALA A 372 -4.31 -52.28 -37.06
CA ALA A 372 -4.40 -51.16 -38.01
C ALA A 372 -5.27 -51.48 -39.23
N LYS A 373 -5.34 -52.75 -39.67
CA LYS A 373 -6.23 -53.18 -40.74
C LYS A 373 -7.71 -53.06 -40.34
N MET A 374 -8.05 -53.53 -39.14
CA MET A 374 -9.42 -53.44 -38.61
C MET A 374 -9.85 -52.00 -38.41
N GLU A 375 -8.98 -51.15 -37.83
CA GLU A 375 -9.25 -49.71 -37.66
C GLU A 375 -9.52 -49.00 -38.99
N ARG A 376 -8.78 -49.35 -40.04
CA ARG A 376 -8.99 -48.81 -41.40
C ARG A 376 -10.33 -49.26 -42.00
N GLU A 377 -10.75 -50.48 -41.70
CA GLU A 377 -12.02 -51.07 -42.19
C GLU A 377 -13.23 -50.63 -41.35
N GLY A 378 -13.00 -49.92 -40.24
CA GLY A 378 -14.03 -49.42 -39.33
C GLY A 378 -14.72 -50.53 -38.52
N ILE A 379 -14.02 -51.65 -38.30
CA ILE A 379 -14.50 -52.86 -37.60
C ILE A 379 -14.07 -52.84 -36.13
#